data_AF-A0A4Q5QM31-F1
#
_entry.id   AF-A0A4Q5QM31-F1
#
_cell.length_a   1.000
_cell.length_b   1.000
_cell.length_c   1.000
_cell.angle_alpha   90.00
_cell.angle_beta   90.00
_cell.angle_gamma   90.00
#
_symmetry.space_group_name_H-M   'P 1'
#
loop_
_entity.id
_entity.type
_entity.pdbx_description
1 polymer ?
#
loop_
_entity_poly.entity_id
_entity_poly.type
_entity_poly.pdbx_seq_one_letter_code
_entity_poly.pdbx_strand_id
1 'polypeptide(L)'
;MEESANLRTVQVTRYITPLREGGSLPAIAEADDDFMYVLKFRGAGQGVKALIADLIGGEIARAAGFRVPEIVFATLDSAFGRTEPDEEIQDLLKASVGLNLGLHFLTGAMSFDPVINQTDPLLASKIVWLDCLITNVDRTARNTNMLIWNKELWLIDHGAALYFHHSWSNWQEHALRPFALVKDHVMLSLASELEKADLELKKIITTETIDQI
;
A
#
# COMPACT_ATOMS: atom_id res chain seq x y z
N MET A 1 1.65 -9.83 26.24
CA MET A 1 2.19 -10.55 25.08
C MET A 1 1.76 -9.74 23.89
N GLU A 2 2.69 -8.91 23.41
CA GLU A 2 2.48 -8.03 22.27
C GLU A 2 2.45 -8.89 21.01
N GLU A 3 1.35 -8.86 20.27
CA GLU A 3 1.31 -9.36 18.92
C GLU A 3 2.05 -8.34 18.05
N SER A 4 3.34 -8.59 17.81
CA SER A 4 4.01 -8.04 16.62
C SER A 4 3.16 -8.35 15.39
N ALA A 5 3.13 -7.48 14.38
CA ALA A 5 2.43 -7.74 13.12
C ALA A 5 2.90 -9.07 12.49
N ASN A 6 2.21 -10.17 12.81
CA ASN A 6 2.62 -11.51 12.38
C ASN A 6 2.01 -11.75 11.00
N LEU A 7 2.68 -11.21 9.99
CA LEU A 7 2.25 -11.32 8.60
C LEU A 7 2.33 -12.78 8.17
N ARG A 8 1.23 -13.28 7.60
CA ARG A 8 1.23 -14.63 7.03
C ARG A 8 2.17 -14.69 5.84
N THR A 9 2.78 -15.85 5.67
CA THR A 9 3.47 -16.20 4.43
C THR A 9 2.64 -17.22 3.69
N VAL A 10 2.38 -16.97 2.41
CA VAL A 10 1.62 -17.86 1.52
C VAL A 10 2.49 -18.31 0.36
N GLN A 11 2.25 -19.53 -0.13
CA GLN A 11 2.91 -20.04 -1.33
C GLN A 11 2.01 -19.77 -2.53
N VAL A 12 2.52 -19.00 -3.49
CA VAL A 12 1.74 -18.71 -4.69
C VAL A 12 1.65 -19.97 -5.55
N THR A 13 0.43 -20.35 -5.92
CA THR A 13 0.11 -21.60 -6.63
C THR A 13 -0.24 -21.37 -8.09
N ARG A 14 -0.90 -20.24 -8.40
CA ARG A 14 -1.38 -19.98 -9.76
C ARG A 14 -1.34 -18.50 -10.13
N TYR A 15 -0.79 -18.22 -11.31
CA TYR A 15 -0.86 -16.91 -11.95
C TYR A 15 -2.20 -16.76 -12.68
N ILE A 16 -2.99 -15.73 -12.37
CA ILE A 16 -4.33 -15.54 -12.94
C ILE A 16 -4.29 -14.53 -14.06
N THR A 17 -3.93 -13.27 -13.78
CA THR A 17 -3.87 -12.22 -14.79
C THR A 17 -2.93 -11.10 -14.37
N PRO A 18 -2.14 -10.52 -15.29
CA PRO A 18 -1.46 -9.27 -15.03
C PRO A 18 -2.47 -8.13 -14.90
N LEU A 19 -2.19 -7.21 -13.99
CA LEU A 19 -2.82 -5.89 -13.92
C LEU A 19 -1.89 -4.92 -14.64
N ARG A 20 -2.25 -4.57 -15.88
CA ARG A 20 -1.44 -3.69 -16.75
C ARG A 20 -1.62 -2.22 -16.37
N GLU A 21 -1.49 -1.92 -15.08
CA GLU A 21 -1.61 -0.57 -14.53
C GLU A 21 -0.26 -0.14 -13.95
N GLY A 22 0.25 1.00 -14.41
CA GLY A 22 1.50 1.57 -13.93
C GLY A 22 2.77 0.79 -14.30
N GLY A 23 3.90 1.24 -13.78
CA GLY A 23 5.23 0.68 -14.09
C GLY A 23 5.66 -0.52 -13.22
N SER A 24 4.84 -0.93 -12.25
CA SER A 24 5.14 -2.04 -11.33
C SER A 24 4.55 -3.39 -11.77
N LEU A 25 3.65 -3.38 -12.76
CA LEU A 25 3.01 -4.55 -13.38
C LEU A 25 2.58 -5.62 -12.35
N PRO A 26 1.73 -5.27 -11.36
CA PRO A 26 1.24 -6.25 -10.39
C PRO A 26 0.38 -7.31 -11.08
N ALA A 27 0.07 -8.40 -10.38
CA ALA A 27 -0.79 -9.45 -10.93
C ALA A 27 -1.72 -10.05 -9.89
N ILE A 28 -2.86 -10.56 -10.35
CA ILE A 28 -3.72 -11.41 -9.52
C ILE A 28 -3.15 -12.82 -9.55
N ALA A 29 -2.99 -13.41 -8.37
CA ALA A 29 -2.55 -14.79 -8.19
C ALA A 29 -3.32 -15.49 -7.07
N GLU A 30 -3.46 -16.80 -7.19
CA GLU A 30 -3.98 -17.68 -6.16
C GLU A 30 -2.82 -18.22 -5.32
N ALA A 31 -3.06 -18.43 -4.03
CA ALA A 31 -2.09 -19.05 -3.13
C ALA A 31 -2.59 -20.41 -2.59
N ASP A 32 -1.80 -21.02 -1.71
CA ASP A 32 -2.03 -22.34 -1.10
C ASP A 32 -3.13 -22.35 -0.03
N ASP A 33 -3.66 -21.18 0.32
CA ASP A 33 -4.78 -20.98 1.23
C ASP A 33 -6.12 -20.72 0.51
N ASP A 34 -6.16 -21.00 -0.80
CA ASP A 34 -7.32 -20.83 -1.68
C ASP A 34 -7.81 -19.37 -1.83
N PHE A 35 -7.04 -18.38 -1.34
CA PHE A 35 -7.34 -16.96 -1.54
C PHE A 35 -6.60 -16.38 -2.75
N MET A 36 -7.14 -15.27 -3.25
CA MET A 36 -6.52 -14.47 -4.30
C MET A 36 -5.83 -13.24 -3.73
N TYR A 37 -4.70 -12.87 -4.32
CA TYR A 37 -3.88 -11.73 -3.92
C TYR A 37 -3.51 -10.89 -5.13
N VAL A 38 -3.43 -9.58 -4.94
CA VAL A 38 -2.67 -8.68 -5.80
C VAL A 38 -1.21 -8.78 -5.38
N LEU A 39 -0.39 -9.39 -6.23
CA LEU A 39 1.04 -9.53 -6.01
C LEU A 39 1.80 -8.32 -6.53
N LYS A 40 2.71 -7.82 -5.69
CA LYS A 40 3.70 -6.83 -6.03
C LYS A 40 5.08 -7.48 -6.05
N PHE A 41 5.69 -7.44 -7.22
CA PHE A 41 6.89 -8.20 -7.53
C PHE A 41 8.16 -7.46 -7.10
N ARG A 42 9.06 -8.15 -6.38
CA ARG A 42 10.34 -7.58 -5.94
C ARG A 42 11.27 -7.23 -7.12
N GLY A 43 11.10 -7.92 -8.25
CA GLY A 43 11.84 -7.70 -9.48
C GLY A 43 11.34 -6.51 -10.30
N ALA A 44 10.24 -5.86 -9.89
CA ALA A 44 9.73 -4.67 -10.57
C ALA A 44 10.75 -3.53 -10.53
N GLY A 45 10.69 -2.61 -11.51
CA GLY A 45 11.64 -1.50 -11.62
C GLY A 45 11.66 -0.55 -10.41
N GLN A 46 10.57 -0.48 -9.65
CA GLN A 46 10.48 0.27 -8.39
C GLN A 46 11.30 -0.38 -7.25
N GLY A 47 11.52 -1.70 -7.36
CA GLY A 47 12.37 -2.49 -6.48
C GLY A 47 11.79 -2.74 -5.08
N VAL A 48 12.59 -3.43 -4.27
CA VAL A 48 12.23 -3.87 -2.90
C VAL A 48 11.86 -2.70 -1.98
N LYS A 49 12.43 -1.51 -2.19
CA LYS A 49 12.13 -0.33 -1.37
C LYS A 49 10.66 0.07 -1.44
N ALA A 50 10.03 -0.03 -2.61
CA ALA A 50 8.61 0.23 -2.76
C ALA A 50 7.76 -0.82 -2.04
N LEU A 51 8.17 -2.10 -2.07
CA LEU A 51 7.49 -3.14 -1.30
C LEU A 51 7.59 -2.91 0.21
N ILE A 52 8.75 -2.47 0.70
CA ILE A 52 8.94 -2.12 2.11
C ILE A 52 8.08 -0.90 2.49
N ALA A 53 8.01 0.12 1.63
CA ALA A 53 7.14 1.27 1.87
C ALA A 53 5.66 0.89 1.89
N ASP A 54 5.23 0.02 0.98
CA ASP A 54 3.85 -0.47 0.94
C ASP A 54 3.50 -1.29 2.20
N LEU A 55 4.44 -2.13 2.64
CA LEU A 55 4.30 -2.90 3.87
C LEU A 55 4.20 -1.98 5.09
N ILE A 56 5.19 -1.11 5.32
CA ILE A 56 5.23 -0.24 6.50
C ILE A 56 4.05 0.74 6.47
N GLY A 57 3.79 1.39 5.33
CA GLY A 57 2.68 2.32 5.19
C GLY A 57 1.32 1.65 5.40
N GLY A 58 1.14 0.44 4.86
CA GLY A 58 -0.06 -0.35 5.05
C GLY A 58 -0.30 -0.82 6.48
N GLU A 59 0.75 -1.26 7.18
CA GLU A 59 0.64 -1.67 8.60
C GLU A 59 0.43 -0.47 9.54
N ILE A 60 1.07 0.69 9.27
CA ILE A 60 0.77 1.94 10.01
C ILE A 60 -0.70 2.33 9.81
N ALA A 61 -1.21 2.22 8.57
CA ALA A 61 -2.60 2.50 8.28
C ALA A 61 -3.56 1.53 9.01
N ARG A 62 -3.23 0.23 9.06
CA ARG A 62 -4.01 -0.77 9.82
C ARG A 62 -3.98 -0.48 11.33
N ALA A 63 -2.82 -0.13 11.88
CA ALA A 63 -2.67 0.27 13.27
C ALA A 63 -3.49 1.52 13.61
N ALA A 64 -3.57 2.50 12.70
CA ALA A 64 -4.43 3.67 12.80
C ALA A 64 -5.94 3.37 12.66
N GLY A 65 -6.32 2.11 12.39
CA GLY A 65 -7.71 1.67 12.26
C GLY A 65 -8.31 1.89 10.86
N PHE A 66 -7.49 2.21 9.86
CA PHE A 66 -7.96 2.25 8.47
C PHE A 66 -8.13 0.84 7.93
N ARG A 67 -9.03 0.70 6.95
CA ARG A 67 -9.19 -0.55 6.23
C ARG A 67 -8.14 -0.63 5.14
N VAL A 68 -7.26 -1.62 5.25
CA VAL A 68 -6.29 -2.01 4.24
C VAL A 68 -6.49 -3.50 4.01
N PRO A 69 -6.46 -4.00 2.75
CA PRO A 69 -6.45 -5.44 2.51
C PRO A 69 -5.39 -6.13 3.36
N GLU A 70 -5.62 -7.39 3.71
CA GLU A 70 -4.60 -8.15 4.43
C GLU A 70 -3.30 -8.18 3.61
N ILE A 71 -2.20 -7.82 4.27
CA ILE A 71 -0.85 -7.86 3.71
C ILE A 71 -0.25 -9.21 4.08
N VAL A 72 0.31 -9.90 3.08
CA VAL A 72 0.99 -11.18 3.25
C VAL A 72 2.35 -11.14 2.56
N PHE A 73 3.27 -11.95 3.06
CA PHE A 73 4.41 -12.36 2.26
C PHE A 73 3.99 -13.45 1.29
N ALA A 74 4.37 -13.30 0.02
CA ALA A 74 4.00 -14.23 -1.03
C ALA A 74 5.26 -14.85 -1.65
N THR A 75 5.41 -16.17 -1.55
CA THR A 75 6.58 -16.87 -2.09
C THR A 75 6.28 -17.34 -3.52
N LEU A 76 7.13 -16.95 -4.47
CA LEU A 76 7.06 -17.35 -5.88
C LEU A 76 8.06 -18.47 -6.19
N ASP A 77 7.58 -19.55 -6.80
CA ASP A 77 8.46 -20.59 -7.34
C ASP A 77 9.02 -20.22 -8.72
N SER A 78 10.15 -20.82 -9.09
CA SER A 78 10.77 -20.71 -10.42
C SER A 78 9.89 -21.16 -11.60
N ALA A 79 8.82 -21.92 -11.32
CA ALA A 79 7.83 -22.34 -12.29
C ALA A 79 6.74 -21.29 -12.56
N PHE A 80 6.63 -20.27 -11.72
CA PHE A 80 5.61 -19.25 -11.84
C PHE A 80 5.80 -18.42 -13.12
N GLY A 81 4.70 -18.12 -13.83
CA GLY A 81 4.75 -17.26 -15.01
C GLY A 81 5.33 -17.88 -16.28
N ARG A 82 5.70 -19.17 -16.30
CA ARG A 82 6.30 -19.83 -17.49
C ARG A 82 5.42 -19.79 -18.75
N THR A 83 4.12 -19.64 -18.58
CA THR A 83 3.15 -19.59 -19.68
C THR A 83 2.77 -18.16 -20.07
N GLU A 84 3.32 -17.14 -19.43
CA GLU A 84 3.09 -15.74 -19.78
C GLU A 84 3.68 -15.47 -21.18
N PRO A 85 2.90 -15.05 -22.19
CA PRO A 85 3.42 -14.76 -23.52
C PRO A 85 4.28 -13.50 -23.60
N ASP A 86 4.15 -12.57 -22.66
CA ASP A 86 4.83 -11.29 -22.65
C ASP A 86 6.26 -11.41 -22.06
N GLU A 87 7.29 -11.13 -22.87
CA GLU A 87 8.70 -11.30 -22.49
C GLU A 87 9.12 -10.39 -21.33
N GLU A 88 8.60 -9.17 -21.27
CA GLU A 88 8.90 -8.22 -20.18
C GLU A 88 8.34 -8.73 -18.84
N ILE A 89 7.13 -9.28 -18.87
CA ILE A 89 6.51 -9.88 -17.68
C ILE A 89 7.22 -11.19 -17.30
N GLN A 90 7.65 -12.01 -18.26
CA GLN A 90 8.43 -13.20 -17.94
C GLN A 90 9.72 -12.87 -17.18
N ASP A 91 10.46 -11.86 -17.64
CA ASP A 91 11.72 -11.48 -17.00
C ASP A 91 11.49 -10.87 -15.62
N LEU A 92 10.41 -10.08 -15.46
CA LEU A 92 9.93 -9.62 -14.16
C LEU A 92 9.66 -10.78 -13.20
N LEU A 93 8.93 -11.81 -13.64
CA LEU A 93 8.57 -12.96 -12.81
C LEU A 93 9.80 -13.81 -12.45
N LYS A 94 10.75 -14.01 -13.38
CA LYS A 94 12.03 -14.68 -13.11
C LYS A 94 12.87 -13.92 -12.07
N ALA A 95 12.93 -12.59 -12.16
CA ALA A 95 13.60 -11.76 -11.16
C ALA A 95 12.93 -11.80 -9.78
N SER A 96 11.67 -12.23 -9.74
CA SER A 96 10.80 -12.22 -8.56
C SER A 96 10.67 -13.57 -7.86
N VAL A 97 11.41 -14.60 -8.27
CA VAL A 97 11.42 -15.92 -7.59
C VAL A 97 11.83 -15.80 -6.11
N GLY A 98 10.99 -16.23 -5.19
CA GLY A 98 11.17 -16.09 -3.75
C GLY A 98 10.17 -15.12 -3.12
N LEU A 99 10.58 -14.39 -2.09
CA LEU A 99 9.68 -13.56 -1.28
C LEU A 99 9.25 -12.27 -2.00
N ASN A 100 7.94 -12.05 -2.07
CA ASN A 100 7.27 -10.86 -2.60
C ASN A 100 6.22 -10.37 -1.60
N LEU A 101 5.49 -9.31 -1.95
CA LEU A 101 4.38 -8.79 -1.15
C LEU A 101 3.06 -9.09 -1.86
N GLY A 102 2.06 -9.55 -1.09
CA GLY A 102 0.70 -9.76 -1.55
C GLY A 102 -0.29 -8.94 -0.74
N LEU A 103 -1.31 -8.40 -1.39
CA LEU A 103 -2.46 -7.79 -0.74
C LEU A 103 -3.71 -8.60 -1.11
N HIS A 104 -4.54 -8.92 -0.13
CA HIS A 104 -5.76 -9.70 -0.39
C HIS A 104 -6.62 -9.04 -1.48
N PHE A 105 -7.02 -9.82 -2.48
CA PHE A 105 -7.78 -9.30 -3.61
C PHE A 105 -9.26 -9.13 -3.23
N LEU A 106 -9.69 -7.88 -3.08
CA LEU A 106 -11.07 -7.53 -2.75
C LEU A 106 -11.99 -7.70 -3.97
N THR A 107 -12.51 -8.91 -4.16
CA THR A 107 -13.39 -9.22 -5.29
C THR A 107 -14.64 -8.33 -5.27
N GLY A 108 -14.91 -7.66 -6.40
CA GLY A 108 -16.05 -6.75 -6.56
C GLY A 108 -15.84 -5.35 -5.98
N ALA A 109 -14.63 -5.03 -5.52
CA ALA A 109 -14.28 -3.66 -5.17
C ALA A 109 -14.27 -2.75 -6.40
N MET A 110 -14.59 -1.48 -6.20
CA MET A 110 -14.55 -0.44 -7.23
C MET A 110 -13.55 0.64 -6.83
N SER A 111 -12.90 1.28 -7.79
CA SER A 111 -12.03 2.42 -7.50
C SER A 111 -12.81 3.56 -6.85
N PHE A 112 -12.20 4.22 -5.87
CA PHE A 112 -12.74 5.43 -5.28
C PHE A 112 -12.69 6.59 -6.28
N ASP A 113 -13.83 7.25 -6.48
CA ASP A 113 -13.99 8.46 -7.28
C ASP A 113 -14.34 9.65 -6.36
N PRO A 114 -13.48 10.68 -6.25
CA PRO A 114 -13.71 11.83 -5.37
C PRO A 114 -14.92 12.69 -5.76
N VAL A 115 -15.43 12.56 -6.99
CA VAL A 115 -16.61 13.31 -7.47
C VAL A 115 -17.90 12.62 -7.02
N ILE A 116 -17.89 11.28 -6.95
CA ILE A 116 -19.09 10.48 -6.69
C ILE A 116 -19.14 10.02 -5.23
N ASN A 117 -18.01 9.66 -4.65
CA ASN A 117 -17.91 9.10 -3.32
C ASN A 117 -17.75 10.19 -2.27
N GLN A 118 -18.82 10.45 -1.53
CA GLN A 118 -18.77 11.34 -0.37
C GLN A 118 -17.91 10.72 0.72
N THR A 119 -17.01 11.53 1.27
CA THR A 119 -16.14 11.13 2.38
C THR A 119 -16.40 12.06 3.55
N ASP A 120 -16.57 11.46 4.73
CA ASP A 120 -16.70 12.21 5.98
C ASP A 120 -15.46 13.10 6.20
N PRO A 121 -15.62 14.38 6.59
CA PRO A 121 -14.49 15.30 6.76
C PRO A 121 -13.42 14.81 7.74
N LEU A 122 -13.81 14.13 8.82
CA LEU A 122 -12.84 13.58 9.79
C LEU A 122 -12.06 12.43 9.17
N LEU A 123 -12.73 11.52 8.45
CA LEU A 123 -12.05 10.43 7.74
C LEU A 123 -11.07 10.99 6.70
N ALA A 124 -11.49 11.97 5.91
CA ALA A 124 -10.63 12.66 4.95
C ALA A 124 -9.40 13.30 5.64
N SER A 125 -9.60 14.00 6.75
CA SER A 125 -8.52 14.57 7.56
C SER A 125 -7.56 13.54 8.11
N LYS A 126 -8.07 12.39 8.59
CA LYS A 126 -7.23 11.29 9.08
C LYS A 126 -6.37 10.68 7.97
N ILE A 127 -6.91 10.50 6.77
CA ILE A 127 -6.15 9.99 5.61
C ILE A 127 -5.07 10.99 5.20
N VAL A 128 -5.40 12.29 5.10
CA VAL A 128 -4.41 13.34 4.79
C VAL A 128 -3.31 13.40 5.86
N TRP A 129 -3.68 13.26 7.13
CA TRP A 129 -2.72 13.23 8.24
C TRP A 129 -1.78 12.03 8.13
N LEU A 130 -2.32 10.83 7.85
CA LEU A 130 -1.53 9.62 7.65
C LEU A 130 -0.55 9.78 6.50
N ASP A 131 -1.02 10.22 5.33
CA ASP A 131 -0.16 10.37 4.15
C ASP A 131 0.90 11.47 4.34
N CYS A 132 0.63 12.50 5.15
CA CYS A 132 1.66 13.44 5.59
C CYS A 132 2.73 12.76 6.45
N LEU A 133 2.33 11.94 7.44
CA LEU A 133 3.24 11.24 8.34
C LEU A 133 4.18 10.31 7.56
N ILE A 134 3.63 9.49 6.67
CA ILE A 134 4.42 8.53 5.89
C ILE A 134 4.98 9.15 4.60
N THR A 135 4.76 10.43 4.33
CA THR A 135 5.20 11.15 3.11
C THR A 135 4.76 10.46 1.81
N ASN A 136 3.50 10.03 1.75
CA ASN A 136 2.93 9.37 0.57
C ASN A 136 2.61 10.38 -0.53
N VAL A 137 3.31 10.28 -1.66
CA VAL A 137 3.17 11.19 -2.80
C VAL A 137 2.10 10.77 -3.79
N ASP A 138 1.58 9.54 -3.70
CA ASP A 138 0.74 8.93 -4.74
C ASP A 138 -0.71 8.72 -4.29
N ARG A 139 -1.27 9.63 -3.49
CA ARG A 139 -2.73 9.69 -3.22
C ARG A 139 -3.36 10.92 -3.83
N THR A 140 -3.40 10.95 -5.16
CA THR A 140 -3.80 12.14 -5.94
C THR A 140 -5.14 11.92 -6.65
N ALA A 141 -5.70 12.97 -7.24
CA ALA A 141 -6.94 12.85 -8.02
C ALA A 141 -6.78 11.99 -9.30
N ARG A 142 -5.54 11.75 -9.76
CA ARG A 142 -5.25 10.89 -10.92
C ARG A 142 -5.15 9.42 -10.55
N ASN A 143 -4.55 9.16 -9.38
CA ASN A 143 -4.45 7.83 -8.80
C ASN A 143 -4.82 7.94 -7.32
N THR A 144 -6.06 7.56 -6.99
CA THR A 144 -6.57 7.71 -5.63
C THR A 144 -6.03 6.63 -4.71
N ASN A 145 -5.55 5.50 -5.25
CA ASN A 145 -5.08 4.35 -4.49
C ASN A 145 -6.04 3.98 -3.35
N MET A 146 -7.34 4.05 -3.63
CA MET A 146 -8.43 3.75 -2.71
C MET A 146 -9.52 2.98 -3.42
N LEU A 147 -10.16 2.07 -2.69
CA LEU A 147 -11.25 1.25 -3.17
C LEU A 147 -12.50 1.46 -2.31
N ILE A 148 -13.67 1.33 -2.93
CA ILE A 148 -14.93 1.08 -2.25
C ILE A 148 -15.22 -0.41 -2.32
N TRP A 149 -15.28 -1.06 -1.16
CA TRP A 149 -15.64 -2.48 -1.05
C TRP A 149 -16.67 -2.67 0.07
N ASN A 150 -17.78 -3.34 -0.24
CA ASN A 150 -18.92 -3.48 0.67
C ASN A 150 -19.40 -2.16 1.27
N LYS A 151 -19.40 -1.08 0.47
CA LYS A 151 -19.76 0.31 0.85
C LYS A 151 -18.81 1.00 1.82
N GLU A 152 -17.66 0.41 2.11
CA GLU A 152 -16.63 1.00 2.97
C GLU A 152 -15.43 1.44 2.12
N LEU A 153 -14.73 2.48 2.58
CA LEU A 153 -13.48 2.95 1.98
C LEU A 153 -12.31 2.08 2.46
N TRP A 154 -11.47 1.66 1.52
CA TRP A 154 -10.25 0.88 1.75
C TRP A 154 -9.06 1.60 1.12
N LEU A 155 -7.96 1.71 1.87
CA LEU A 155 -6.70 2.24 1.37
C LEU A 155 -5.90 1.10 0.76
N ILE A 156 -5.31 1.35 -0.41
CA ILE A 156 -4.36 0.46 -1.05
C ILE A 156 -3.11 1.26 -1.43
N ASP A 157 -2.07 0.53 -1.81
CA ASP A 157 -0.84 1.04 -2.42
C ASP A 157 -0.19 2.24 -1.74
N HIS A 158 0.63 1.95 -0.73
CA HIS A 158 1.54 2.89 -0.08
C HIS A 158 2.97 2.75 -0.62
N GLY A 159 3.16 2.13 -1.79
CA GLY A 159 4.50 1.86 -2.34
C GLY A 159 5.32 3.10 -2.69
N ALA A 160 4.66 4.25 -2.83
CA ALA A 160 5.28 5.57 -3.03
C ALA A 160 5.44 6.39 -1.72
N ALA A 161 5.20 5.78 -0.56
CA ALA A 161 5.46 6.37 0.74
C ALA A 161 6.95 6.25 1.15
N LEU A 162 7.29 6.87 2.27
CA LEU A 162 8.63 6.86 2.88
C LEU A 162 9.73 7.30 1.90
N TYR A 163 9.44 8.32 1.09
CA TYR A 163 10.27 8.78 -0.03
C TYR A 163 11.75 9.01 0.33
N PHE A 164 12.04 9.34 1.61
CA PHE A 164 13.40 9.48 2.12
C PHE A 164 14.28 8.24 1.89
N HIS A 165 13.73 7.03 1.73
CA HIS A 165 14.51 5.81 1.51
C HIS A 165 15.27 5.79 0.16
N HIS A 166 14.98 6.73 -0.73
CA HIS A 166 15.71 6.94 -1.98
C HIS A 166 16.95 7.83 -1.77
N SER A 167 17.01 8.59 -0.67
CA SER A 167 18.11 9.48 -0.31
C SER A 167 18.32 9.47 1.20
N TRP A 168 19.14 8.53 1.70
CA TRP A 168 19.48 8.42 3.12
C TRP A 168 20.33 9.58 3.67
N SER A 169 20.82 10.48 2.80
CA SER A 169 21.46 11.71 3.24
C SER A 169 20.42 12.68 3.84
N ASN A 170 20.76 13.25 5.00
CA ASN A 170 19.96 14.29 5.68
C ASN A 170 18.51 13.89 5.99
N TRP A 171 18.22 12.59 6.14
CA TRP A 171 16.86 12.11 6.38
C TRP A 171 16.23 12.70 7.64
N GLN A 172 17.02 12.98 8.68
CA GLN A 172 16.53 13.65 9.90
C GLN A 172 16.04 15.07 9.63
N GLU A 173 16.75 15.82 8.79
CA GLU A 173 16.28 17.16 8.38
C GLU A 173 15.03 17.06 7.52
N HIS A 174 14.99 16.08 6.61
CA HIS A 174 13.81 15.83 5.77
C HIS A 174 12.57 15.48 6.59
N ALA A 175 12.72 14.69 7.67
CA ALA A 175 11.63 14.33 8.58
C ALA A 175 11.02 15.53 9.32
N LEU A 176 11.77 16.62 9.47
CA LEU A 176 11.30 17.86 10.11
C LEU A 176 10.68 18.86 9.12
N ARG A 177 10.84 18.65 7.82
CA ARG A 177 10.34 19.57 6.79
C ARG A 177 8.85 19.31 6.51
N PRO A 178 8.05 20.36 6.25
CA PRO A 178 6.69 20.18 5.79
C PRO A 178 6.62 19.37 4.49
N PHE A 179 5.68 18.43 4.42
CA PHE A 179 5.42 17.64 3.22
C PHE A 179 4.64 18.46 2.19
N ALA A 180 5.34 19.24 1.36
CA ALA A 180 4.72 20.18 0.42
C ALA A 180 3.85 19.53 -0.67
N LEU A 181 4.09 18.25 -1.00
CA LEU A 181 3.34 17.52 -2.01
C LEU A 181 1.92 17.15 -1.57
N VAL A 182 1.58 17.30 -0.28
CA VAL A 182 0.20 17.15 0.22
C VAL A 182 -0.80 18.03 -0.53
N LYS A 183 -0.35 19.16 -1.11
CA LYS A 183 -1.19 20.07 -1.89
C LYS A 183 -1.94 19.37 -3.05
N ASP A 184 -1.38 18.27 -3.56
CA ASP A 184 -1.94 17.50 -4.68
C ASP A 184 -2.80 16.31 -4.21
N HIS A 185 -3.00 16.17 -2.89
CA HIS A 185 -3.72 15.06 -2.28
C HIS A 185 -5.22 15.13 -2.55
N VAL A 186 -5.81 14.01 -2.98
CA VAL A 186 -7.21 13.96 -3.46
C VAL A 186 -8.24 14.38 -2.41
N MET A 187 -8.01 14.05 -1.13
CA MET A 187 -8.92 14.39 -0.03
C MET A 187 -8.65 15.76 0.61
N LEU A 188 -7.64 16.53 0.16
CA LEU A 188 -7.21 17.73 0.90
C LEU A 188 -8.33 18.77 1.04
N SER A 189 -9.16 18.94 0.01
CA SER A 189 -10.30 19.86 0.04
C SER A 189 -11.41 19.46 1.01
N LEU A 190 -11.46 18.18 1.42
CA LEU A 190 -12.44 17.62 2.35
C LEU A 190 -11.89 17.54 3.79
N ALA A 191 -10.58 17.68 3.97
CA ALA A 191 -9.88 17.49 5.23
C ALA A 191 -10.00 18.70 6.18
N SER A 192 -11.22 19.05 6.59
CA SER A 192 -11.49 20.22 7.45
C SER A 192 -11.33 19.99 8.96
N GLU A 193 -11.03 18.77 9.40
CA GLU A 193 -10.87 18.40 10.83
C GLU A 193 -9.45 17.91 11.17
N LEU A 194 -8.40 18.53 10.61
CA LEU A 194 -7.01 18.09 10.77
C LEU A 194 -6.52 18.13 12.23
N GLU A 195 -6.92 19.14 13.01
CA GLU A 195 -6.53 19.24 14.43
C GLU A 195 -7.10 18.08 15.24
N LYS A 196 -8.32 17.66 14.92
CA LYS A 196 -8.97 16.52 15.59
C LYS A 196 -8.34 15.21 15.14
N ALA A 197 -8.06 15.05 13.85
CA ALA A 197 -7.30 13.92 13.34
C ALA A 197 -5.93 13.79 14.01
N ASP A 198 -5.21 14.90 14.19
CA ASP A 198 -3.91 14.94 14.88
C ASP A 198 -4.00 14.48 16.35
N LEU A 199 -4.99 14.99 17.09
CA LEU A 199 -5.21 14.59 18.48
C LEU A 199 -5.59 13.11 18.64
N GLU A 200 -6.31 12.54 17.69
CA GLU A 200 -6.72 11.13 17.71
C GLU A 200 -5.57 10.22 17.28
N LEU A 201 -4.93 10.50 16.15
CA LEU A 201 -3.92 9.62 15.57
C LEU A 201 -2.59 9.63 16.34
N LYS A 202 -2.20 10.74 16.99
CA LYS A 202 -1.00 10.75 17.87
C LYS A 202 -1.12 9.85 19.10
N LYS A 203 -2.34 9.52 19.53
CA LYS A 203 -2.56 8.58 20.64
C LYS A 203 -2.45 7.12 20.19
N ILE A 204 -2.63 6.87 18.90
CA ILE A 204 -2.61 5.54 18.31
C ILE A 204 -1.22 5.25 17.74
N ILE A 205 -0.67 6.16 16.93
CA ILE A 205 0.63 6.00 16.28
C ILE A 205 1.72 6.56 17.20
N THR A 206 2.15 5.71 18.14
CA THR A 206 3.26 5.98 19.07
C THR A 206 4.53 5.25 18.65
N THR A 207 5.66 5.52 19.31
CA THR A 207 6.90 4.76 19.09
C THR A 207 6.69 3.26 19.32
N GLU A 208 5.93 2.87 20.35
CA GLU A 208 5.62 1.48 20.65
C GLU A 208 4.80 0.83 19.52
N THR A 209 3.89 1.58 18.90
CA THR A 209 3.12 1.09 17.75
C THR A 209 4.01 0.88 16.53
N ILE A 210 4.98 1.77 16.29
CA ILE A 210 5.94 1.63 15.21
C ILE A 210 6.90 0.46 15.46
N ASP A 211 7.35 0.24 16.69
CA ASP A 211 8.26 -0.87 17.05
C ASP A 211 7.60 -2.25 16.91
N GLN A 212 6.27 -2.32 16.89
CA GLN A 212 5.49 -3.56 16.70
C GLN A 212 5.24 -3.91 15.22
N ILE A 213 5.53 -2.99 14.29
CA ILE A 213 5.40 -3.14 12.85
C ILE A 213 6.75 -3.58 12.26
#